data_AF-A0A930AM41-F1
#
_entry.id   AF-A0A930AM41-F1
#
_cell.length_a   1.000
_cell.length_b   1.000
_cell.length_c   1.000
_cell.angle_alpha   90.00
_cell.angle_beta   90.00
_cell.angle_gamma   90.00
#
_symmetry.space_group_name_H-M   'P 1'
#
loop_
_entity.id
_entity.type
_entity.pdbx_description
1 polymer ?
#
loop_
_entity_poly.entity_id
_entity_poly.type
_entity_poly.pdbx_seq_one_letter_code
_entity_poly.pdbx_strand_id
1 'polypeptide(L)'
;MDENKEELQNDEKVYSIPFRRHLWPEEVALKQEQKKVKRLRILMIAFVVVALVGGWLLGSVLPLSSLAPTRKNVVNNLPLNSDEKINGVLQVMENDWFFADQVENIDTKLTDQALKGITTNDVDKHTEYMTADEMKQFTDSINRNYVGIGVQFLQANGINIIERVFRNSPADKAGVKAGDIMNKVNGESLTGKTTEEIKNLVQGD
;
A
#
# COMPACT_ATOMS: atom_id res chain seq x y z
N MET A 1 -23.49 -71.53 -81.46
CA MET A 1 -24.59 -72.51 -81.44
C MET A 1 -25.51 -72.05 -80.33
N ASP A 2 -26.38 -71.11 -80.64
CA ASP A 2 -27.74 -71.32 -81.18
C ASP A 2 -28.69 -71.36 -79.97
N GLU A 3 -29.86 -70.75 -79.91
CA GLU A 3 -30.77 -70.09 -80.84
C GLU A 3 -31.75 -69.34 -79.91
N ASN A 4 -31.96 -68.04 -80.11
CA ASN A 4 -33.22 -67.42 -80.54
C ASN A 4 -34.54 -68.20 -80.32
N LYS A 5 -35.56 -67.45 -79.90
CA LYS A 5 -37.04 -67.60 -80.06
C LYS A 5 -37.79 -67.53 -78.72
N GLU A 6 -38.97 -66.96 -78.59
CA GLU A 6 -39.82 -66.12 -79.44
C GLU A 6 -40.84 -65.49 -78.48
N GLU A 7 -41.49 -64.43 -78.95
CA GLU A 7 -42.51 -63.61 -78.29
C GLU A 7 -43.68 -64.40 -77.68
N LEU A 8 -44.36 -63.82 -76.69
CA LEU A 8 -45.83 -63.71 -76.66
C LEU A 8 -46.31 -62.83 -75.49
N GLN A 9 -47.21 -61.95 -75.84
CA GLN A 9 -47.78 -60.82 -75.11
C GLN A 9 -48.91 -61.29 -74.18
N ASN A 10 -48.96 -60.82 -72.93
CA ASN A 10 -50.17 -60.90 -72.09
C ASN A 10 -50.28 -59.67 -71.19
N ASP A 11 -51.41 -58.97 -71.33
CA ASP A 11 -51.67 -57.64 -70.79
C ASP A 11 -52.46 -57.78 -69.47
N GLU A 12 -51.76 -57.94 -68.36
CA GLU A 12 -52.36 -58.03 -67.02
C GLU A 12 -51.90 -56.84 -66.17
N LYS A 13 -52.80 -55.88 -65.90
CA LYS A 13 -52.49 -54.70 -65.08
C LYS A 13 -52.27 -55.12 -63.61
N VAL A 14 -51.02 -55.37 -63.27
CA VAL A 14 -50.56 -55.62 -61.89
C VAL A 14 -50.50 -54.29 -61.12
N TYR A 15 -51.35 -54.13 -60.11
CA TYR A 15 -51.26 -53.02 -59.16
C TYR A 15 -50.35 -53.42 -57.99
N SER A 16 -49.13 -52.88 -57.93
CA SER A 16 -48.27 -53.03 -56.74
C SER A 16 -48.66 -52.00 -55.68
N ILE A 17 -49.36 -52.41 -54.63
CA ILE A 17 -49.57 -51.55 -53.46
C ILE A 17 -48.35 -51.76 -52.55
N PRO A 18 -47.50 -50.76 -52.32
CA PRO A 18 -46.39 -50.93 -51.39
C PRO A 18 -46.95 -51.13 -49.97
N PHE A 19 -46.67 -52.30 -49.38
CA PHE A 19 -46.98 -52.55 -47.97
C PHE A 19 -46.16 -51.59 -47.11
N ARG A 20 -46.77 -50.46 -46.72
CA ARG A 20 -46.24 -49.65 -45.63
C ARG A 20 -46.58 -50.35 -44.34
N ARG A 21 -45.55 -50.79 -43.61
CA ARG A 21 -45.71 -51.37 -42.26
C ARG A 21 -46.52 -50.39 -41.41
N HIS A 22 -47.72 -50.79 -41.03
CA HIS A 22 -48.54 -50.02 -40.10
C HIS A 22 -47.85 -50.02 -38.74
N LEU A 23 -47.50 -48.84 -38.25
CA LEU A 23 -46.89 -48.66 -36.94
C LEU A 23 -48.03 -48.44 -35.95
N TRP A 24 -48.21 -49.39 -35.04
CA TRP A 24 -49.19 -49.27 -33.96
C TRP A 24 -48.90 -48.03 -33.11
N PRO A 25 -49.92 -47.28 -32.64
CA PRO A 25 -49.73 -46.06 -31.85
C PRO A 25 -48.81 -46.27 -30.63
N GLU A 26 -48.87 -47.44 -30.01
CA GLU A 26 -48.01 -47.84 -28.88
C GLU A 26 -46.53 -48.01 -29.29
N GLU A 27 -46.23 -48.62 -30.44
CA GLU A 27 -44.85 -48.74 -30.94
C GLU A 27 -44.26 -47.37 -31.31
N VAL A 28 -45.08 -46.48 -31.86
CA VAL A 28 -44.66 -45.10 -32.16
C VAL A 28 -44.37 -44.35 -30.86
N ALA A 29 -45.24 -44.49 -29.86
CA ALA A 29 -45.06 -43.89 -28.54
C ALA A 29 -43.79 -44.42 -27.85
N LEU A 30 -43.56 -45.74 -27.83
CA LEU A 30 -42.35 -46.36 -27.28
C LEU A 30 -41.09 -45.90 -28.00
N LYS A 31 -41.11 -45.80 -29.34
CA LYS A 31 -39.97 -45.26 -30.10
C LYS A 31 -39.73 -43.78 -29.83
N GLN A 32 -40.77 -43.00 -29.55
CA GLN A 32 -40.65 -41.59 -29.16
C GLN A 32 -40.08 -41.43 -27.75
N GLU A 33 -40.58 -42.20 -26.78
CA GLU A 33 -40.06 -42.28 -25.41
C GLU A 33 -38.58 -42.69 -25.43
N GLN A 34 -38.23 -43.74 -26.16
CA GLN A 34 -36.85 -44.19 -26.33
C GLN A 34 -35.95 -43.14 -27.00
N LYS A 35 -36.45 -42.41 -28.00
CA LYS A 35 -35.71 -41.30 -28.61
C LYS A 35 -35.54 -40.13 -27.65
N LYS A 36 -36.55 -39.81 -26.83
CA LYS A 36 -36.47 -38.76 -25.80
C LYS A 36 -35.41 -39.10 -24.75
N VAL A 37 -35.42 -40.31 -24.17
CA VAL A 37 -34.43 -40.70 -23.16
C VAL A 37 -33.01 -40.80 -23.72
N LYS A 38 -32.84 -41.24 -24.97
CA LYS A 38 -31.52 -41.24 -25.64
C LYS A 38 -31.00 -39.82 -25.85
N ARG A 39 -31.85 -38.89 -26.31
CA ARG A 39 -31.48 -37.47 -26.43
C ARG A 39 -31.14 -36.86 -25.08
N LEU A 40 -31.91 -37.17 -24.03
CA LEU A 40 -31.65 -36.68 -22.68
C LEU A 40 -30.31 -37.17 -22.12
N ARG A 41 -29.98 -38.46 -22.33
CA ARG A 41 -28.69 -39.04 -21.92
C ARG A 41 -27.50 -38.38 -22.65
N ILE A 42 -27.63 -38.12 -23.95
CA ILE A 42 -26.59 -37.44 -24.73
C ILE A 42 -26.39 -36.01 -24.23
N LEU A 43 -27.47 -35.28 -23.93
CA LEU A 43 -27.40 -33.92 -23.38
C LEU A 43 -26.74 -33.89 -21.98
N MET A 44 -27.06 -34.86 -21.11
CA MET A 44 -26.42 -34.97 -19.78
C MET A 44 -24.91 -35.21 -19.88
N ILE A 45 -24.47 -36.10 -20.78
CA ILE A 45 -23.04 -36.36 -20.98
C ILE A 45 -22.35 -35.12 -21.56
N ALA A 46 -22.96 -34.45 -22.54
CA ALA A 46 -22.42 -33.21 -23.10
C ALA A 46 -22.28 -32.10 -22.05
N PHE A 47 -23.24 -31.95 -21.14
CA PHE A 47 -23.18 -30.98 -20.05
C PHE A 47 -22.01 -31.24 -19.10
N VAL A 48 -21.78 -32.50 -18.71
CA VAL A 48 -20.65 -32.89 -17.84
C VAL A 48 -19.32 -32.60 -18.53
N VAL A 49 -19.19 -32.89 -19.83
CA VAL A 49 -17.96 -32.60 -20.59
C VAL A 49 -17.69 -31.09 -20.68
N VAL A 50 -18.73 -30.28 -20.93
CA VAL A 50 -18.61 -28.82 -20.98
C VAL A 50 -18.21 -28.26 -19.60
N ALA A 51 -18.76 -28.80 -18.51
CA ALA A 51 -18.40 -28.37 -17.16
C ALA A 51 -16.92 -28.68 -16.81
N LEU A 52 -16.43 -29.87 -17.20
CA LEU A 52 -15.03 -30.26 -16.96
C LEU A 52 -14.05 -29.41 -17.78
N VAL A 53 -14.33 -29.19 -19.07
CA VAL A 53 -13.48 -28.38 -19.95
C VAL A 53 -13.54 -26.91 -19.56
N GLY A 54 -14.73 -26.41 -19.22
CA GLY A 54 -14.92 -25.04 -18.73
C GLY A 54 -14.21 -24.80 -17.40
N GLY A 55 -14.26 -25.75 -16.47
CA GLY A 55 -13.53 -25.69 -15.20
C GLY A 55 -12.01 -25.69 -15.39
N TRP A 56 -11.49 -26.52 -16.31
CA TRP A 56 -10.07 -26.54 -16.62
C TRP A 56 -9.59 -25.24 -17.27
N LEU A 57 -10.37 -24.70 -18.22
CA LEU A 57 -10.08 -23.41 -18.85
C LEU A 57 -10.13 -22.25 -17.86
N LEU A 58 -11.21 -22.13 -17.07
CA LEU A 58 -11.33 -21.07 -16.05
C LEU A 58 -10.20 -21.17 -15.01
N GLY A 59 -9.87 -22.39 -14.57
CA GLY A 59 -8.79 -22.62 -13.60
C GLY A 59 -7.40 -22.26 -14.13
N SER A 60 -7.18 -22.34 -15.45
CA SER A 60 -5.92 -21.94 -16.07
C SER A 60 -5.75 -20.43 -16.23
N VAL A 61 -6.85 -19.68 -16.44
CA VAL A 61 -6.79 -18.23 -16.72
C VAL A 61 -7.00 -17.36 -15.48
N LEU A 62 -7.67 -17.88 -14.45
CA LEU A 62 -7.84 -17.20 -13.17
C LEU A 62 -6.93 -17.85 -12.12
N PRO A 63 -5.78 -17.26 -11.77
CA PRO A 63 -4.98 -17.72 -10.66
C PRO A 63 -5.75 -17.46 -9.35
N LEU A 64 -6.55 -18.44 -8.90
CA LEU A 64 -7.36 -18.35 -7.68
C LEU A 64 -6.51 -18.06 -6.42
N SER A 65 -5.18 -18.23 -6.52
CA SER A 65 -4.19 -17.80 -5.54
C SER A 65 -4.14 -16.28 -5.30
N SER A 66 -4.65 -15.45 -6.21
CA SER A 66 -4.72 -13.99 -6.02
C SER A 66 -6.00 -13.52 -5.31
N LEU A 67 -6.99 -14.41 -5.14
CA LEU A 67 -8.26 -14.14 -4.44
C LEU A 67 -8.29 -14.77 -3.04
N ALA A 68 -7.39 -15.70 -2.73
CA ALA A 68 -7.15 -16.12 -1.37
C ALA A 68 -6.44 -14.98 -0.61
N PRO A 69 -6.88 -14.57 0.58
CA PRO A 69 -6.09 -13.71 1.44
C PRO A 69 -4.84 -14.47 1.85
N THR A 70 -3.77 -14.38 1.05
CA THR A 70 -2.45 -14.81 1.48
C THR A 70 -2.05 -13.90 2.63
N ARG A 71 -2.23 -14.37 3.88
CA ARG A 71 -1.30 -13.98 4.94
C ARG A 71 0.08 -14.42 4.48
N LYS A 72 0.83 -13.51 3.87
CA LYS A 72 2.27 -13.72 3.70
C LYS A 72 2.83 -13.82 5.13
N ASN A 73 3.13 -15.03 5.57
CA ASN A 73 3.99 -15.22 6.72
C ASN A 73 5.39 -14.76 6.25
N VAL A 74 5.71 -13.48 6.46
CA VAL A 74 6.97 -12.82 6.05
C VAL A 74 8.18 -13.34 6.84
N VAL A 75 8.00 -14.31 7.75
CA VAL A 75 9.02 -14.75 8.72
C VAL A 75 9.61 -16.13 8.42
N ASN A 76 9.57 -16.61 7.17
CA ASN A 76 10.19 -17.92 6.84
C ASN A 76 11.41 -17.76 5.89
N ASN A 77 12.59 -17.65 6.52
CA ASN A 77 13.91 -18.14 6.07
C ASN A 77 14.45 -17.75 4.67
N LEU A 78 14.25 -16.51 4.23
CA LEU A 78 15.16 -15.91 3.24
C LEU A 78 16.28 -15.18 4.00
N PRO A 79 17.54 -15.16 3.53
CA PRO A 79 18.52 -14.18 3.99
C PRO A 79 18.02 -12.81 3.53
N LEU A 80 17.08 -12.24 4.28
CA LEU A 80 16.59 -10.90 4.04
C LEU A 80 17.80 -9.98 4.14
N ASN A 81 18.04 -9.20 3.09
CA ASN A 81 18.98 -8.10 3.20
C ASN A 81 18.51 -7.17 4.34
N SER A 82 19.45 -6.42 4.94
CA SER A 82 19.14 -5.58 6.11
C SER A 82 17.97 -4.63 5.83
N ASP A 83 17.87 -4.14 4.59
CA ASP A 83 16.84 -3.21 4.15
C ASP A 83 15.45 -3.86 4.10
N GLU A 84 15.33 -5.08 3.55
CA GLU A 84 14.08 -5.86 3.53
C GLU A 84 13.61 -6.20 4.95
N LYS A 85 14.56 -6.48 5.86
CA LYS A 85 14.22 -6.76 7.26
C LYS A 85 13.66 -5.53 7.95
N ILE A 86 14.31 -4.37 7.79
CA ILE A 86 13.85 -3.10 8.36
C ILE A 86 12.48 -2.73 7.79
N ASN A 87 12.35 -2.75 6.46
CA ASN A 87 11.09 -2.42 5.78
C ASN A 87 9.96 -3.38 6.17
N GLY A 88 10.25 -4.68 6.29
CA GLY A 88 9.27 -5.67 6.72
C GLY A 88 8.78 -5.44 8.15
N VAL A 89 9.68 -5.09 9.07
CA VAL A 89 9.31 -4.76 10.46
C VAL A 89 8.50 -3.46 10.51
N LEU A 90 8.91 -2.42 9.80
CA LEU A 90 8.15 -1.16 9.71
C LEU A 90 6.73 -1.41 9.19
N GLN A 91 6.60 -2.20 8.11
CA GLN A 91 5.29 -2.52 7.53
C GLN A 91 4.38 -3.28 8.51
N VAL A 92 4.91 -4.27 9.23
CA VAL A 92 4.13 -5.00 10.25
C VAL A 92 3.74 -4.06 11.39
N MET A 93 4.64 -3.17 11.83
CA MET A 93 4.36 -2.23 12.90
C MET A 93 3.34 -1.16 12.50
N GLU A 94 3.33 -0.76 11.24
CA GLU A 94 2.35 0.19 10.71
C GLU A 94 0.96 -0.43 10.52
N ASN A 95 0.89 -1.67 10.02
CA ASN A 95 -0.38 -2.26 9.57
C ASN A 95 -1.02 -3.24 10.57
N ASP A 96 -0.22 -3.97 11.35
CA ASP A 96 -0.71 -5.06 12.20
C ASP A 96 -0.60 -4.74 13.71
N TRP A 97 0.05 -3.63 14.08
CA TRP A 97 0.17 -3.26 15.49
C TRP A 97 -1.15 -2.71 16.04
N PHE A 98 -1.58 -3.25 17.17
CA PHE A 98 -2.87 -2.94 17.79
C PHE A 98 -3.09 -1.44 18.10
N PHE A 99 -2.02 -0.69 18.39
CA PHE A 99 -2.09 0.74 18.72
C PHE A 99 -1.73 1.66 17.55
N ALA A 100 -1.58 1.12 16.34
CA ALA A 100 -1.13 1.88 15.18
C ALA A 100 -2.05 3.07 14.88
N ASP A 101 -3.36 2.89 15.07
CA ASP A 101 -4.40 3.89 14.85
C ASP A 101 -4.39 5.05 15.86
N GLN A 102 -3.73 4.88 17.00
CA GLN A 102 -3.62 5.88 18.07
C GLN A 102 -2.40 6.78 17.91
N VAL A 103 -1.50 6.48 16.97
CA VAL A 103 -0.27 7.22 16.74
C VAL A 103 -0.43 8.10 15.51
N GLU A 104 -0.34 9.41 15.72
CA GLU A 104 -0.30 10.37 14.62
C GLU A 104 1.01 10.23 13.83
N ASN A 105 0.92 10.23 12.49
CA ASN A 105 2.06 10.09 11.59
C ASN A 105 2.95 8.88 11.94
N ILE A 106 2.32 7.71 12.08
CA ILE A 106 2.98 6.47 12.50
C ILE A 106 4.21 6.12 11.66
N ASP A 107 4.16 6.31 10.35
CA ASP A 107 5.29 6.07 9.44
C ASP A 107 6.54 6.88 9.85
N THR A 108 6.38 8.20 9.99
CA THR A 108 7.45 9.09 10.45
C THR A 108 7.94 8.70 11.84
N LYS A 109 7.01 8.40 12.76
CA LYS A 109 7.34 8.08 14.15
C LYS A 109 8.16 6.80 14.27
N LEU A 110 7.76 5.74 13.56
CA LEU A 110 8.45 4.45 13.55
C LEU A 110 9.81 4.58 12.87
N THR A 111 9.89 5.35 11.77
CA THR A 111 11.14 5.62 11.07
C THR A 111 12.14 6.35 11.96
N ASP A 112 11.73 7.43 12.63
CA ASP A 112 12.58 8.16 13.57
C ASP A 112 13.06 7.28 14.73
N GLN A 113 12.19 6.43 15.28
CA GLN A 113 12.57 5.48 16.33
C GLN A 113 13.57 4.43 15.84
N ALA A 114 13.38 3.91 14.62
CA ALA A 114 14.32 2.97 14.01
C ALA A 114 15.68 3.62 13.80
N LEU A 115 15.73 4.84 13.26
CA LEU A 115 16.97 5.59 13.06
C LEU A 115 17.69 5.88 14.39
N LYS A 116 16.96 6.30 15.43
CA LYS A 116 17.52 6.45 16.78
C LYS A 116 18.13 5.15 17.29
N GLY A 117 17.42 4.03 17.13
CA GLY A 117 17.90 2.70 17.51
C GLY A 117 19.17 2.30 16.76
N ILE A 118 19.24 2.57 15.45
CA ILE A 118 20.43 2.29 14.62
C ILE A 118 21.63 3.13 15.05
N THR A 119 21.42 4.40 15.40
CA THR A 119 22.50 5.28 15.87
C THR A 119 22.92 5.02 17.31
N THR A 120 22.09 4.33 18.10
CA THR A 120 22.42 4.02 19.50
C THR A 120 23.51 2.95 19.53
N ASN A 121 24.69 3.32 20.04
CA ASN A 121 25.82 2.40 20.14
C ASN A 121 26.61 2.65 21.43
N ASP A 122 27.02 1.57 22.10
CA ASP A 122 27.86 1.62 23.30
C ASP A 122 29.30 2.09 22.99
N VAL A 123 29.75 1.95 21.74
CA VAL A 123 31.11 2.28 21.30
C VAL A 123 31.31 3.79 21.13
N ASP A 124 30.30 4.49 20.61
CA ASP A 124 30.35 5.93 20.37
C ASP A 124 29.08 6.62 20.85
N LYS A 125 29.13 7.09 22.09
CA LYS A 125 28.06 7.84 22.75
C LYS A 125 27.79 9.23 22.16
N HIS A 126 28.60 9.69 21.20
CA HIS A 126 28.45 11.01 20.60
C HIS A 126 27.76 10.97 19.22
N THR A 127 27.56 9.78 18.68
CA THR A 127 26.78 9.59 17.46
C THR A 127 25.32 9.33 17.82
N GLU A 128 24.43 10.22 17.39
CA GLU A 128 22.98 10.06 17.56
C GLU A 128 22.23 10.65 16.36
N TYR A 129 21.07 10.08 16.06
CA TYR A 129 20.11 10.65 15.13
C TYR A 129 19.23 11.69 15.85
N MET A 130 19.12 12.88 15.26
CA MET A 130 18.22 13.94 15.70
C MET A 130 17.09 14.10 14.69
N THR A 131 15.85 14.19 15.18
CA THR A 131 14.73 14.61 14.33
C THR A 131 14.90 16.07 13.89
N ALA A 132 14.11 16.52 12.91
CA ALA A 132 14.16 17.91 12.45
C ALA A 132 13.93 18.92 13.60
N ASP A 133 12.99 18.64 14.49
CA ASP A 133 12.68 19.48 15.65
C ASP A 133 13.82 19.47 16.68
N GLU A 134 14.40 18.30 16.96
CA GLU A 134 15.55 18.16 17.87
C GLU A 134 16.77 18.89 17.32
N MET A 135 17.04 18.77 16.01
CA MET A 135 18.11 19.49 15.35
C MET A 135 17.88 21.00 15.40
N LYS A 136 16.63 21.47 15.25
CA LYS A 136 16.29 22.89 15.40
C LYS A 136 16.63 23.35 16.82
N GLN A 137 16.13 22.66 17.84
CA GLN A 137 16.38 23.00 19.25
C GLN A 137 17.88 22.95 19.59
N PHE A 138 18.60 21.95 19.09
CA PHE A 138 20.04 21.82 19.27
C PHE A 138 20.78 22.98 18.61
N THR A 139 20.43 23.32 17.37
CA THR A 139 20.99 24.46 16.65
C THR A 139 20.73 25.77 17.40
N ASP A 140 19.52 25.97 17.92
CA ASP A 140 19.17 27.13 18.73
C ASP A 140 19.96 27.18 20.04
N SER A 141 20.21 26.02 20.67
CA SER A 141 21.03 25.92 21.88
C SER A 141 22.51 26.24 21.64
N ILE A 142 23.06 25.80 20.50
CA ILE A 142 24.43 26.13 20.07
C ILE A 142 24.51 27.61 19.73
N ASN A 143 23.50 28.11 19.01
CA ASN A 143 23.29 29.52 18.70
C ASN A 143 22.79 30.26 19.94
N ARG A 144 23.47 30.08 21.08
CA ARG A 144 23.53 30.97 22.25
C ARG A 144 22.90 32.32 21.93
N ASN A 145 21.65 32.56 22.33
CA ASN A 145 20.74 33.63 21.86
C ASN A 145 21.46 34.88 21.31
N TYR A 146 22.00 34.76 20.09
CA TYR A 146 22.87 35.77 19.50
C TYR A 146 22.00 36.68 18.69
N VAL A 147 22.15 37.98 18.94
CA VAL A 147 21.31 38.99 18.32
C VAL A 147 22.19 39.93 17.52
N GLY A 148 21.71 40.33 16.33
CA GLY A 148 22.50 41.01 15.29
C GLY A 148 23.24 42.27 15.71
N ILE A 149 22.85 42.92 16.81
CA ILE A 149 23.59 44.03 17.43
C ILE A 149 24.88 43.60 18.15
N GLY A 150 25.22 42.31 18.13
CA GLY A 150 26.41 41.72 18.73
C GLY A 150 26.29 41.59 20.25
N VAL A 151 25.16 41.05 20.70
CA VAL A 151 24.93 40.65 22.10
C VAL A 151 24.47 39.20 22.17
N GLN A 152 24.79 38.57 23.28
CA GLN A 152 24.25 37.28 23.70
C GLN A 152 23.43 37.52 24.97
N PHE A 153 22.21 37.00 25.03
CA PHE A 153 21.34 37.16 26.20
C PHE A 153 20.83 35.82 26.74
N LEU A 154 20.49 35.81 28.02
CA LEU A 154 19.82 34.70 28.70
C LEU A 154 18.39 35.13 29.02
N GLN A 155 17.42 34.27 28.74
CA GLN A 155 16.04 34.48 29.16
C GLN A 155 15.78 33.71 30.46
N ALA A 156 15.41 34.41 31.53
CA ALA A 156 15.08 33.82 32.83
C ALA A 156 13.84 34.51 33.42
N ASN A 157 12.79 33.74 33.73
CA ASN A 157 11.53 34.24 34.32
C ASN A 157 10.90 35.42 33.55
N GLY A 158 10.96 35.39 32.21
CA GLY A 158 10.44 36.47 31.36
C GLY A 158 11.30 37.74 31.30
N ILE A 159 12.49 37.71 31.91
CA ILE A 159 13.48 38.78 31.87
C ILE A 159 14.62 38.34 30.93
N ASN A 160 14.99 39.22 30.00
CA ASN A 160 16.10 38.98 29.07
C ASN A 160 17.34 39.72 29.58
N ILE A 161 18.34 38.98 30.07
CA ILE A 161 19.56 39.54 30.67
C ILE A 161 20.72 39.36 29.68
N ILE A 162 21.47 40.41 29.42
CA ILE A 162 22.62 40.35 28.53
C ILE A 162 23.75 39.59 29.23
N GLU A 163 24.13 38.44 28.70
CA GLU A 163 25.21 37.61 29.23
C GLU A 163 26.57 38.08 28.72
N ARG A 164 26.64 38.45 27.43
CA ARG A 164 27.89 38.84 26.76
C ARG A 164 27.64 39.91 25.72
N VAL A 165 28.58 40.85 25.63
CA VAL A 165 28.65 41.85 24.56
C VAL A 165 29.92 41.61 23.76
N PHE A 166 29.81 41.51 22.43
CA PHE A 166 30.96 41.27 21.56
C PHE A 166 31.73 42.58 21.32
N ARG A 167 33.05 42.55 21.46
CA ARG A 167 33.90 43.74 21.30
C ARG A 167 33.80 44.30 19.88
N ASN A 168 33.77 45.62 19.74
CA ASN A 168 33.55 46.34 18.47
C ASN A 168 32.16 46.16 17.83
N SER A 169 31.20 45.52 18.52
CA SER A 169 29.82 45.42 18.03
C SER A 169 29.07 46.76 18.12
N PRO A 170 27.93 46.90 17.42
CA PRO A 170 27.03 48.04 17.62
C PRO A 170 26.64 48.24 19.10
N ALA A 171 26.37 47.15 19.83
CA ALA A 171 26.02 47.22 21.24
C ALA A 171 27.19 47.68 22.13
N ASP A 172 28.42 47.25 21.85
CA ASP A 172 29.62 47.70 22.56
C ASP A 172 29.84 49.21 22.37
N LYS A 173 29.69 49.69 21.12
CA LYS A 173 29.77 51.12 20.79
C LYS A 173 28.65 51.95 21.43
N ALA A 174 27.47 51.35 21.62
CA ALA A 174 26.35 51.96 22.33
C ALA A 174 26.50 51.93 23.86
N GLY A 175 27.53 51.26 24.39
CA GLY A 175 27.82 51.19 25.82
C GLY A 175 27.03 50.14 26.60
N VAL A 176 26.42 49.17 25.89
CA VAL A 176 25.71 48.03 26.50
C VAL A 176 26.69 47.14 27.24
N LYS A 177 26.30 46.63 28.40
CA LYS A 177 27.15 45.78 29.25
C LYS A 177 26.49 44.45 29.58
N ALA A 178 27.33 43.47 29.91
CA ALA A 178 26.85 42.24 30.52
C ALA A 178 26.19 42.55 31.86
N GLY A 179 25.03 41.94 32.12
CA GLY A 179 24.17 42.20 33.26
C GLY A 179 23.00 43.16 32.97
N ASP A 180 23.02 43.88 31.85
CA ASP A 180 21.91 44.77 31.48
C ASP A 180 20.65 43.97 31.14
N ILE A 181 19.48 44.54 31.43
CA ILE A 181 18.18 43.92 31.16
C ILE A 181 17.56 44.53 29.90
N MET A 182 17.23 43.67 28.93
CA MET A 182 16.55 44.04 27.69
C MET A 182 15.02 43.95 27.88
N ASN A 183 14.39 45.10 28.11
CA ASN A 183 12.95 45.19 28.36
C ASN A 183 12.12 45.46 27.09
N LYS A 184 12.62 46.32 26.18
CA LYS A 184 11.87 46.76 24.99
C LYS A 184 12.77 46.92 23.77
N VAL A 185 12.22 46.69 22.59
CA VAL A 185 12.86 46.97 21.29
C VAL A 185 11.89 47.78 20.46
N ASN A 186 12.32 48.93 19.93
CA ASN A 186 11.48 49.85 19.16
C ASN A 186 10.14 50.23 19.85
N GLY A 187 10.12 50.25 21.18
CA GLY A 187 8.92 50.53 21.99
C GLY A 187 8.04 49.31 22.32
N GLU A 188 8.28 48.16 21.67
CA GLU A 188 7.56 46.91 21.92
C GLU A 188 8.16 46.15 23.12
N SER A 189 7.31 45.61 23.99
CA SER A 189 7.72 44.85 25.17
C SER A 189 8.24 43.47 24.80
N LEU A 190 9.39 43.07 25.37
CA LEU A 190 9.96 41.73 25.16
C LEU A 190 9.46 40.69 26.17
N THR A 191 8.64 41.08 27.15
CA THR A 191 8.13 40.17 28.17
C THR A 191 7.22 39.11 27.56
N GLY A 192 7.55 37.84 27.77
CA GLY A 192 6.77 36.70 27.27
C GLY A 192 7.01 36.34 25.80
N LYS A 193 7.91 37.04 25.10
CA LYS A 193 8.31 36.70 23.73
C LYS A 193 9.33 35.57 23.71
N THR A 194 9.25 34.74 22.69
CA THR A 194 10.23 33.69 22.38
C THR A 194 11.56 34.31 21.95
N THR A 195 12.66 33.56 22.09
CA THR A 195 13.98 33.99 21.59
C THR A 195 13.95 34.34 20.11
N GLU A 196 13.21 33.57 19.30
CA GLU A 196 13.08 33.75 17.85
C GLU A 196 12.42 35.11 17.53
N GLU A 197 11.32 35.45 18.22
CA GLU A 197 10.65 36.76 18.08
C GLU A 197 11.56 37.92 18.49
N ILE A 198 12.28 37.80 19.61
CA ILE A 198 13.21 38.84 20.08
C ILE A 198 14.33 39.04 19.05
N LYS A 199 14.86 37.95 18.50
CA LYS A 199 15.92 37.99 17.49
C LYS A 199 15.44 38.74 16.25
N ASN A 200 14.24 38.45 15.77
CA ASN A 200 13.65 39.11 14.61
C ASN A 200 13.43 40.61 14.87
N LEU A 201 12.91 40.98 16.05
CA LEU A 201 12.69 42.38 16.41
C LEU A 201 13.97 43.22 16.43
N VAL A 202 15.10 42.62 16.84
CA VAL A 202 16.37 43.34 16.95
C VAL A 202 17.19 43.30 15.66
N GLN A 203 17.08 42.23 14.86
CA GLN A 203 17.72 42.19 13.54
C GLN A 203 17.08 43.17 12.56
N GLY A 204 15.78 43.44 12.72
CA GLY A 204 15.01 44.20 11.73
C GLY A 204 14.79 43.38 10.45
N ASP A 205 13.94 43.89 9.56
CA ASP A 205 13.78 43.34 8.20
C ASP A 205 15.01 43.62 7.31
#